data_AF-A0A3S8UW39-F1
#
_entry.id   AF-A0A3S8UW39-F1
#
_cell.length_a   1.000
_cell.length_b   1.000
_cell.length_c   1.000
_cell.angle_alpha   90.00
_cell.angle_beta   90.00
_cell.angle_gamma   90.00
#
_symmetry.space_group_name_H-M   'P 1'
#
loop_
_entity.id
_entity.type
_entity.pdbx_description
1 polymer ?
#
loop_
_entity_poly.entity_id
_entity_poly.type
_entity_poly.pdbx_seq_one_letter_code
_entity_poly.pdbx_strand_id
1 'polypeptide(L)' 'MTVPKKKTSKSKSGKARWKNKAILVSQKSLSLAKSLLTNKSTSFINSKFTPYEN' A
#
# COMPACT_ATOMS: atom_id res chain seq x y z
N MET A 1 16.85 1.23 31.49
CA MET A 1 16.48 1.79 30.19
C MET A 1 16.80 3.27 30.17
N THR A 2 17.39 3.80 29.10
CA THR A 2 17.70 5.24 29.02
C THR A 2 16.44 6.03 28.67
N VAL A 3 16.13 7.03 29.51
CA VAL A 3 14.96 7.89 29.33
C VAL A 3 15.35 9.13 28.52
N PRO A 4 14.56 9.57 27.53
CA PRO A 4 14.87 10.78 26.78
C PRO A 4 14.80 12.00 27.68
N LYS A 5 15.91 12.73 27.78
CA LYS A 5 16.00 13.95 28.61
C LYS A 5 15.14 15.10 28.06
N LYS A 6 14.89 15.11 26.74
CA LYS A 6 14.14 16.15 26.03
C LYS A 6 13.26 15.53 24.94
N LYS A 7 12.15 16.20 24.61
CA LYS A 7 11.26 15.81 23.52
C LYS A 7 11.96 15.95 22.16
N THR A 8 11.63 15.07 21.23
CA THR A 8 12.06 15.20 19.83
C THR A 8 11.39 16.41 19.19
N SER A 9 12.15 17.16 18.38
CA SER A 9 11.60 18.29 17.63
C SER A 9 10.66 17.77 16.52
N LYS A 10 9.75 18.64 16.05
CA LYS A 10 8.82 18.31 14.96
C LYS A 10 9.54 17.86 13.69
N SER A 11 10.66 18.51 13.33
CA SER A 11 11.46 18.18 12.16
C SER A 11 12.12 16.80 12.23
N LYS A 12 12.52 16.36 13.44
CA LYS A 12 13.11 15.04 13.67
C LYS A 12 12.06 13.95 13.93
N SER A 13 10.77 14.28 13.79
CA SER A 13 9.70 13.30 13.94
C SER A 13 9.78 12.25 12.82
N GLY A 14 9.79 10.97 13.18
CA GLY A 14 9.86 9.86 12.22
C GLY A 14 8.64 9.69 11.30
N LYS A 15 7.61 10.55 11.42
CA LYS A 15 6.34 10.46 10.68
C LYS A 15 6.52 10.44 9.16
N ALA A 16 7.50 11.17 8.62
CA ALA A 16 7.76 11.19 7.18
C ALA A 16 8.10 9.79 6.63
N ARG A 17 8.88 9.00 7.37
CA ARG A 17 9.24 7.63 6.97
C ARG A 17 8.02 6.71 6.88
N TRP A 18 7.07 6.86 7.81
CA TRP A 18 5.81 6.11 7.78
C TRP A 18 4.95 6.48 6.57
N LYS A 19 4.83 7.78 6.28
CA LYS A 19 4.09 8.26 5.10
C LYS A 19 4.71 7.77 3.79
N ASN A 20 6.05 7.77 3.68
CA ASN A 20 6.74 7.26 2.49
C ASN A 20 6.45 5.78 2.24
N LYS A 21 6.40 4.94 3.30
CA LYS A 21 6.00 3.54 3.15
C LYS A 21 4.57 3.40 2.59
N ALA A 22 3.63 4.21 3.08
CA ALA A 22 2.26 4.20 2.59
C ALA A 22 2.16 4.58 1.11
N ILE A 23 2.93 5.60 0.68
CA ILE A 23 2.97 6.03 -0.74
C ILE A 23 3.47 4.90 -1.65
N LEU A 24 4.51 4.17 -1.23
CA LEU A 24 5.03 3.04 -2.02
C LEU A 24 4.00 1.92 -2.15
N VAL A 25 3.26 1.62 -1.07
CA VAL A 25 2.20 0.60 -1.10
C VAL A 25 1.03 1.06 -1.98
N SER A 26 0.62 2.33 -1.91
CA SER A 26 -0.49 2.84 -2.72
C SER A 26 -0.19 2.79 -4.21
N GLN A 27 1.04 3.10 -4.63
CA GLN A 27 1.46 3.01 -6.03
C GLN A 27 1.34 1.58 -6.58
N LYS A 28 1.80 0.59 -5.80
CA LYS A 28 1.70 -0.83 -6.16
C LYS A 28 0.24 -1.28 -6.24
N SER A 29 -0.57 -0.92 -5.25
CA SER A 29 -2.00 -1.26 -5.21
C SER A 29 -2.76 -0.66 -6.39
N LEU A 30 -2.45 0.58 -6.77
CA LEU A 30 -3.08 1.25 -7.91
C LEU A 30 -2.73 0.55 -9.23
N SER A 31 -1.44 0.25 -9.43
CA SER A 31 -0.98 -0.50 -10.62
C SER A 31 -1.69 -1.85 -10.73
N LEU A 32 -1.81 -2.56 -9.61
CA LEU A 32 -2.53 -3.84 -9.55
C LEU A 32 -4.02 -3.67 -9.90
N ALA A 33 -4.70 -2.68 -9.33
CA ALA A 33 -6.11 -2.40 -9.61
C ALA A 33 -6.35 -2.10 -11.10
N LYS A 34 -5.48 -1.29 -11.73
CA LYS A 34 -5.56 -1.03 -13.17
C LYS A 34 -5.39 -2.32 -13.99
N SER A 35 -4.42 -3.16 -13.61
CA SER A 35 -4.22 -4.44 -14.28
C SER A 35 -5.45 -5.35 -14.18
N LEU A 36 -6.06 -5.43 -13.00
CA LEU A 36 -7.28 -6.21 -12.75
C LEU A 36 -8.45 -5.76 -13.62
N LEU A 37 -8.65 -4.45 -13.80
CA LEU A 37 -9.75 -3.91 -14.60
C LEU A 37 -9.62 -4.26 -16.09
N THR A 38 -8.39 -4.35 -16.61
CA THR A 38 -8.17 -4.63 -18.03
C THR A 38 -8.33 -6.10 -18.42
N ASN A 39 -8.38 -7.04 -17.46
CA ASN A 39 -8.49 -8.50 -17.68
C ASN A 39 -7.48 -9.12 -18.67
N LYS A 40 -6.39 -8.42 -19.01
CA LYS A 40 -5.36 -8.90 -19.95
C LYS A 40 -4.20 -9.61 -19.25
N SER A 41 -4.08 -9.49 -17.93
CA SER A 41 -2.96 -10.06 -17.18
C SER A 41 -3.15 -11.55 -16.93
N THR A 42 -2.23 -12.36 -17.44
CA THR A 42 -2.20 -13.83 -17.28
C THR A 42 -1.37 -14.30 -16.07
N SER A 43 -0.69 -13.39 -15.37
CA SER A 43 0.29 -13.71 -14.33
C SER A 43 -0.28 -13.88 -12.92
N PHE A 44 -1.54 -13.48 -12.68
CA PHE A 44 -2.19 -13.66 -11.39
C PHE A 44 -3.65 -14.06 -11.58
N ILE A 45 -4.11 -15.02 -10.77
CA ILE A 45 -5.49 -15.50 -10.78
C ILE A 45 -6.33 -14.48 -10.03
N ASN A 46 -7.16 -13.73 -10.75
CA ASN A 46 -8.23 -12.94 -10.15
C ASN A 46 -9.48 -13.81 -10.14
N SER A 47 -9.87 -14.36 -8.98
CA SER A 47 -11.11 -15.12 -8.86
C SER A 47 -12.27 -14.19 -9.17
N LYS A 48 -12.80 -14.30 -10.39
CA LYS A 48 -14.07 -13.67 -10.75
C LYS A 48 -15.13 -14.33 -9.89
N PHE A 49 -15.70 -13.60 -8.93
CA PHE A 49 -16.94 -14.03 -8.31
C PHE A 49 -18.03 -13.83 -9.36
N THR A 50 -18.38 -14.89 -10.09
CA THR A 50 -19.55 -14.95 -10.97
C THR A 50 -20.69 -15.56 -10.15
N PRO A 51 -21.60 -14.75 -9.56
CA PRO A 51 -22.67 -15.31 -8.74
C PRO A 51 -23.69 -16.12 -9.56
N TYR A 52 -23.67 -16.07 -10.90
CA TYR A 52 -24.60 -16.81 -11.75
C TYR A 52 -23.91 -17.21 -13.07
N GLU A 53 -23.55 -18.49 -13.20
CA GLU A 53 -23.45 -19.16 -14.50
C GLU A 53 -24.81 -19.82 -14.77
N ASN A 54 -25.51 -19.31 -15.79
CA ASN A 54 -26.44 -19.99 -16.71
C ASN A 54 -26.80 -19.01 -17.82
#